data_AF-A0A2T4WS90-F1
#
_entry.id   AF-A0A2T4WS90-F1
#
_cell.length_a   1.000
_cell.length_b   1.000
_cell.length_c   1.000
_cell.angle_alpha   90.00
_cell.angle_beta   90.00
_cell.angle_gamma   90.00
#
_symmetry.space_group_name_H-M   'P 1'
#
loop_
_entity.id
_entity.type
_entity.pdbx_description
1 polymer ?
#
loop_
_entity_poly.entity_id
_entity_poly.type
_entity_poly.pdbx_seq_one_letter_code
_entity_poly.pdbx_strand_id
1 'polypeptide(L)'
;MISTSNPRSRFWSLPLIVFLTLFLHACQSPEDELTALFQEWEEQMVLQDPMLATSLGDHRFNDRLADSSLDGVMERAETAARFLDRLEAILSDPGARSALSEADRLNAEILVLQLQDQVESVALGDHLLPLNGWWDYHATFAELPNRVPLNTVEDLDNYIARLEQFPAYNQGYIDRMREGIRRGVVRPAEVFGDYLASVEAHTAGPPEESGFVVSVDGIDVGATTESADSTDSEPSDPTTDLATTTDFNTDD
;
A
#
# COMPACT_ATOMS: atom_id res chain seq x y z
N MET A 1 0.20 42.25 -76.98
CA MET A 1 0.04 40.79 -76.77
C MET A 1 1.45 40.24 -76.68
N ILE A 2 1.99 39.82 -75.54
CA ILE A 2 1.60 38.65 -74.74
C ILE A 2 1.87 38.94 -73.24
N SER A 3 1.02 38.35 -72.40
CA SER A 3 0.93 38.42 -70.94
C SER A 3 1.54 37.17 -70.30
N THR A 4 2.26 37.31 -69.18
CA THR A 4 2.50 36.30 -68.11
C THR A 4 3.07 37.02 -66.86
N SER A 5 2.30 37.34 -65.80
CA SER A 5 2.00 36.58 -64.56
C SER A 5 3.22 36.10 -63.74
N ASN A 6 3.64 36.80 -62.67
CA ASN A 6 3.33 36.61 -61.21
C ASN A 6 4.57 36.03 -60.44
N PRO A 7 4.62 35.86 -59.09
CA PRO A 7 4.49 36.78 -57.94
C PRO A 7 5.64 36.71 -56.86
N ARG A 8 5.66 37.73 -55.99
CA ARG A 8 5.91 37.73 -54.51
C ARG A 8 7.02 36.85 -53.89
N SER A 9 7.92 37.49 -53.13
CA SER A 9 8.42 36.93 -51.87
C SER A 9 8.33 37.95 -50.73
N ARG A 10 7.57 37.56 -49.70
CA ARG A 10 7.38 38.28 -48.44
C ARG A 10 8.54 37.89 -47.52
N PHE A 11 9.30 38.87 -47.03
CA PHE A 11 10.26 38.65 -45.94
C PHE A 11 9.47 38.42 -44.64
N TRP A 12 9.50 37.18 -44.14
CA TRP A 12 8.90 36.79 -42.87
C TRP A 12 9.94 36.97 -41.76
N SER A 13 9.70 37.94 -40.89
CA SER A 13 10.40 38.16 -39.63
C SER A 13 10.00 37.09 -38.61
N LEU A 14 10.82 36.06 -38.44
CA LEU A 14 10.66 35.04 -37.40
C LEU A 14 12.02 34.59 -36.82
N PRO A 15 12.65 35.41 -35.96
CA PRO A 15 13.60 34.86 -34.99
C PRO A 15 13.31 35.29 -33.54
N LEU A 16 12.07 35.72 -33.21
CA LEU A 16 11.75 36.23 -31.87
C LEU A 16 10.87 35.29 -31.02
N ILE A 17 10.25 34.26 -31.60
CA ILE A 17 9.28 33.42 -30.87
C ILE A 17 9.94 32.17 -30.24
N VAL A 18 11.12 31.74 -30.70
CA VAL A 18 11.80 30.54 -30.18
C VAL A 18 12.52 30.80 -28.84
N PHE A 19 12.79 32.06 -28.48
CA PHE A 19 13.45 32.39 -27.20
C PHE A 19 12.47 32.49 -26.01
N LEU A 20 11.15 32.50 -26.24
CA LEU A 20 10.15 32.69 -25.19
C LEU A 20 9.60 31.37 -24.61
N THR A 21 9.86 30.23 -25.24
CA THR A 21 9.35 28.92 -24.77
C THR A 21 10.31 28.19 -23.81
N LEU A 22 11.52 28.71 -23.58
CA LEU A 22 12.52 28.11 -22.68
C LEU A 22 12.40 28.57 -21.21
N PHE A 23 11.50 29.51 -20.88
CA PHE A 23 11.36 30.04 -19.52
C PHE A 23 10.19 29.49 -18.71
N LEU A 24 9.35 28.61 -19.27
CA LEU A 24 8.19 28.05 -18.55
C LEU A 24 8.47 26.78 -17.73
N HIS A 25 9.71 26.27 -17.71
CA HIS A 25 10.06 25.05 -16.95
C HIS A 25 10.61 25.32 -15.53
N ALA A 26 10.58 26.56 -15.03
CA ALA A 26 11.32 26.91 -13.81
C ALA A 26 10.48 27.73 -12.82
N CYS A 27 9.34 27.18 -12.36
CA CYS A 27 8.60 27.82 -11.28
C CYS A 27 7.79 26.82 -10.42
N GLN A 28 8.39 25.69 -10.06
CA GLN A 28 7.91 24.96 -8.88
C GLN A 28 8.72 25.46 -7.69
N SER A 29 8.06 25.86 -6.60
CA SER A 29 8.79 26.28 -5.40
C SER A 29 9.44 25.05 -4.74
N PRO A 30 10.53 25.22 -3.98
CA PRO A 30 11.12 24.14 -3.20
C PRO A 30 10.12 23.44 -2.26
N GLU A 31 9.15 24.18 -1.73
CA GLU A 31 8.06 23.63 -0.91
C GLU A 31 7.11 22.76 -1.74
N ASP A 32 6.72 23.21 -2.93
CA ASP A 32 5.88 22.42 -3.84
C ASP A 32 6.59 21.16 -4.34
N GLU A 33 7.90 21.23 -4.59
CA GLU A 33 8.72 20.10 -5.00
C GLU A 33 8.82 19.07 -3.88
N LEU A 34 9.10 19.50 -2.65
CA LEU A 34 9.16 18.62 -1.48
C LEU A 34 7.79 17.99 -1.19
N THR A 35 6.72 18.77 -1.28
CA THR A 35 5.35 18.27 -1.08
C THR A 35 4.99 17.20 -2.13
N ALA A 36 5.34 17.43 -3.39
CA ALA A 36 5.14 16.43 -4.44
C ALA A 36 5.95 15.15 -4.17
N LEU A 37 7.20 15.29 -3.71
CA LEU A 37 8.04 14.15 -3.34
C LEU A 37 7.45 13.32 -2.19
N PHE A 38 6.88 13.96 -1.17
CA PHE A 38 6.19 13.26 -0.08
C PHE A 38 4.96 12.50 -0.58
N GLN A 39 4.13 13.11 -1.43
CA GLN A 39 2.97 12.45 -2.02
C GLN A 39 3.36 11.26 -2.90
N GLU A 40 4.42 11.41 -3.70
CA GLU A 40 4.99 10.32 -4.49
C GLU A 40 5.49 9.18 -3.58
N TRP A 41 6.14 9.51 -2.47
CA TRP A 41 6.65 8.52 -1.51
C TRP A 41 5.51 7.77 -0.80
N GLU A 42 4.48 8.49 -0.35
CA GLU A 42 3.28 7.90 0.25
C GLU A 42 2.61 6.91 -0.71
N GLU A 43 2.45 7.27 -1.98
CA GLU A 43 1.90 6.37 -3.00
C GLU A 43 2.80 5.13 -3.21
N GLN A 44 4.13 5.29 -3.21
CA GLN A 44 5.04 4.15 -3.29
C GLN A 44 4.93 3.23 -2.07
N MET A 45 4.78 3.80 -0.87
CA MET A 45 4.63 3.00 0.35
C MET A 45 3.39 2.09 0.30
N VAL A 46 2.23 2.62 -0.08
CA VAL A 46 0.99 1.82 -0.15
C VAL A 46 1.00 0.81 -1.29
N LEU A 47 1.69 1.11 -2.40
CA LEU A 47 1.89 0.16 -3.50
C LEU A 47 2.79 -1.01 -3.09
N GLN A 48 3.86 -0.73 -2.34
CA GLN A 48 4.84 -1.72 -1.90
C GLN A 48 4.37 -2.54 -0.70
N ASP A 49 3.47 -1.99 0.12
CA ASP A 49 2.84 -2.66 1.26
C ASP A 49 1.30 -2.56 1.18
N PRO A 50 0.64 -3.50 0.45
CA PRO A 50 -0.81 -3.55 0.37
C PRO A 50 -1.52 -3.76 1.72
N MET A 51 -0.84 -4.35 2.71
CA MET A 51 -1.41 -4.53 4.05
C MET A 51 -1.41 -3.21 4.83
N LEU A 52 -0.35 -2.41 4.68
CA LEU A 52 -0.32 -1.03 5.17
C LEU A 52 -1.44 -0.21 4.52
N ALA A 53 -1.61 -0.31 3.20
CA ALA A 53 -2.67 0.39 2.47
C ALA A 53 -4.06 0.09 3.09
N THR A 54 -4.39 -1.19 3.27
CA THR A 54 -5.65 -1.60 3.93
C THR A 54 -5.78 -1.01 5.33
N SER A 55 -4.70 -1.03 6.13
CA SER A 55 -4.72 -0.49 7.51
C SER A 55 -4.95 1.02 7.58
N LEU A 56 -4.58 1.76 6.52
CA LEU A 56 -4.79 3.19 6.37
C LEU A 56 -6.16 3.53 5.75
N GLY A 57 -6.98 2.53 5.43
CA GLY A 57 -8.27 2.70 4.77
C GLY A 57 -8.20 2.86 3.25
N ASP A 58 -7.03 2.62 2.65
CA ASP A 58 -6.89 2.55 1.20
C ASP A 58 -7.18 1.12 0.72
N HIS A 59 -8.32 0.97 0.04
CA HIS A 59 -8.82 -0.34 -0.40
C HIS A 59 -8.39 -0.73 -1.82
N ARG A 60 -7.60 0.10 -2.52
CA ARG A 60 -7.19 -0.13 -3.93
C ARG A 60 -6.39 -1.42 -4.15
N PHE A 61 -5.78 -1.96 -3.10
CA PHE A 61 -4.89 -3.13 -3.15
C PHE A 61 -5.32 -4.23 -2.17
N ASN A 62 -6.60 -4.24 -1.77
CA ASN A 62 -7.15 -5.21 -0.82
C ASN A 62 -7.03 -6.67 -1.32
N ASP A 63 -6.84 -6.87 -2.62
CA ASP A 63 -6.65 -8.17 -3.27
C ASP A 63 -5.20 -8.67 -3.25
N ARG A 64 -4.23 -7.92 -2.70
CA ARG A 64 -2.79 -8.20 -2.89
C ARG A 64 -2.04 -8.44 -1.59
N LEU A 65 -0.96 -9.22 -1.71
CA LEU A 65 0.15 -9.27 -0.76
C LEU A 65 1.39 -8.59 -1.37
N ALA A 66 2.30 -8.11 -0.52
CA ALA A 66 3.57 -7.56 -0.96
C ALA A 66 4.46 -8.64 -1.61
N ASP A 67 5.29 -8.26 -2.58
CA ASP A 67 6.32 -9.15 -3.11
C ASP A 67 7.41 -9.40 -2.07
N SER A 68 7.38 -10.59 -1.48
CA SER A 68 8.32 -11.01 -0.43
C SER A 68 9.64 -11.56 -1.00
N SER A 69 9.79 -11.68 -2.32
CA SER A 69 10.98 -12.22 -2.97
C SER A 69 12.23 -11.37 -2.74
N LEU A 70 13.40 -11.93 -3.06
CA LEU A 70 14.66 -11.17 -3.04
C LEU A 70 14.61 -10.00 -4.03
N ASP A 71 14.04 -10.21 -5.21
CA ASP A 71 13.90 -9.16 -6.23
C ASP A 71 13.00 -8.03 -5.73
N GLY A 72 11.86 -8.36 -5.12
CA GLY A 72 10.97 -7.38 -4.51
C GLY A 72 11.64 -6.59 -3.38
N VAL A 73 12.50 -7.22 -2.58
CA VAL A 73 13.32 -6.50 -1.59
C VAL A 73 14.29 -5.53 -2.27
N MET A 74 14.98 -5.96 -3.34
CA MET A 74 15.91 -5.10 -4.06
C MET A 74 15.18 -3.92 -4.71
N GLU A 75 14.03 -4.14 -5.34
CA GLU A 75 13.23 -3.09 -5.96
C GLU A 75 12.77 -2.02 -4.94
N ARG A 76 12.36 -2.45 -3.74
CA ARG A 76 12.02 -1.53 -2.65
C ARG A 76 13.23 -0.70 -2.22
N ALA A 77 14.40 -1.32 -2.07
CA ALA A 77 15.62 -0.61 -1.69
C ALA A 77 16.11 0.36 -2.77
N GLU A 78 16.04 -0.04 -4.05
CA GLU A 78 16.34 0.85 -5.17
C GLU A 78 15.37 2.03 -5.24
N THR A 79 14.08 1.78 -4.94
CA THR A 79 13.09 2.85 -4.84
C THR A 79 13.45 3.80 -3.71
N ALA A 80 13.69 3.30 -2.50
CA ALA A 80 14.11 4.11 -1.36
C ALA A 80 15.37 4.94 -1.68
N ALA A 81 16.36 4.36 -2.35
CA ALA A 81 17.58 5.07 -2.76
C ALA A 81 17.28 6.23 -3.73
N ARG A 82 16.40 6.04 -4.71
CA ARG A 82 16.01 7.13 -5.63
C ARG A 82 15.31 8.29 -4.91
N PHE A 83 14.47 7.98 -3.92
CA PHE A 83 13.82 9.02 -3.11
C PHE A 83 14.82 9.73 -2.19
N LEU A 84 15.75 8.97 -1.61
CA LEU A 84 16.83 9.52 -0.78
C LEU A 84 17.68 10.52 -1.55
N ASP A 85 18.14 10.15 -2.76
CA ASP A 85 18.95 11.02 -3.61
C ASP A 85 18.23 12.34 -3.94
N ARG A 86 16.92 12.26 -4.26
CA ARG A 86 16.09 13.45 -4.56
C ARG A 86 15.94 14.34 -3.33
N LEU A 87 15.70 13.74 -2.16
CA LEU A 87 15.49 14.47 -0.91
C LEU A 87 16.78 15.14 -0.42
N GLU A 88 17.92 14.44 -0.51
CA GLU A 88 19.24 15.01 -0.20
C GLU A 88 19.63 16.14 -1.15
N ALA A 89 19.24 16.07 -2.43
CA ALA A 89 19.47 17.16 -3.38
C ALA A 89 18.71 18.44 -2.98
N ILE A 90 17.44 18.33 -2.60
CA ILE A 90 16.64 19.46 -2.09
C ILE A 90 17.28 20.05 -0.83
N LEU A 91 17.68 19.21 0.11
CA LEU A 91 18.25 19.65 1.39
C LEU A 91 19.67 20.21 1.27
N SER A 92 20.42 19.82 0.24
CA SER A 92 21.80 20.28 0.01
C SER A 92 21.87 21.60 -0.78
N ASP A 93 20.81 21.98 -1.50
CA ASP A 93 20.72 23.28 -2.17
C ASP A 93 20.45 24.39 -1.13
N PRO A 94 21.36 25.37 -0.93
CA PRO A 94 21.18 26.41 0.07
C PRO A 94 19.98 27.31 -0.17
N GLY A 95 19.63 27.54 -1.45
CA GLY A 95 18.47 28.34 -1.85
C GLY A 95 17.17 27.62 -1.50
N ALA A 96 17.04 26.36 -1.92
CA ALA A 96 15.90 25.50 -1.62
C ALA A 96 15.74 25.33 -0.10
N ARG A 97 16.81 24.94 0.60
CA ARG A 97 16.81 24.76 2.05
C ARG A 97 16.41 26.03 2.80
N SER A 98 16.82 27.21 2.34
CA SER A 98 16.44 28.48 2.97
C SER A 98 14.99 28.91 2.71
N ALA A 99 14.37 28.36 1.65
CA ALA A 99 13.00 28.63 1.29
C ALA A 99 11.99 27.73 2.02
N LEU A 100 12.42 26.57 2.50
CA LEU A 100 11.59 25.64 3.26
C LEU A 100 11.29 26.14 4.68
N SER A 101 10.08 25.87 5.18
CA SER A 101 9.74 26.07 6.59
C SER A 101 10.59 25.20 7.53
N GLU A 102 10.64 25.55 8.81
CA GLU A 102 11.33 24.72 9.82
C GLU A 102 10.71 23.33 9.92
N ALA A 103 9.38 23.23 9.83
CA ALA A 103 8.66 21.97 9.87
C ALA A 103 8.95 21.10 8.65
N ASP A 104 8.96 21.68 7.45
CA ASP A 104 9.24 20.94 6.20
C ASP A 104 10.67 20.41 6.19
N ARG A 105 11.63 21.22 6.65
CA ARG A 105 13.01 20.78 6.81
C ARG A 105 13.14 19.62 7.78
N LEU A 106 12.46 19.70 8.93
CA LEU A 106 12.49 18.62 9.92
C LEU A 106 11.87 17.34 9.37
N ASN A 107 10.70 17.44 8.71
CA ASN A 107 10.03 16.29 8.10
C ASN A 107 10.90 15.64 7.01
N ALA A 108 11.55 16.45 6.17
CA ALA A 108 12.49 15.98 5.16
C ALA A 108 13.70 15.28 5.80
N GLU A 109 14.29 15.87 6.85
CA GLU A 109 15.43 15.27 7.57
C GLU A 109 15.05 13.93 8.24
N ILE A 110 13.83 13.81 8.77
CA ILE A 110 13.31 12.53 9.30
C ILE A 110 13.19 11.49 8.19
N LEU A 111 12.60 11.87 7.04
CA LEU A 111 12.44 10.95 5.92
C LEU A 111 13.80 10.51 5.34
N VAL A 112 14.80 11.40 5.30
CA VAL A 112 16.18 11.02 4.95
C VAL A 112 16.67 9.89 5.83
N LEU A 113 16.52 10.00 7.16
CA LEU A 113 16.96 8.96 8.10
C LEU A 113 16.23 7.63 7.87
N GLN A 114 14.93 7.67 7.62
CA GLN A 114 14.13 6.46 7.34
C GLN A 114 14.57 5.77 6.04
N LEU A 115 14.78 6.54 4.97
CA LEU A 115 15.21 6.01 3.67
C LEU A 115 16.65 5.48 3.72
N GLN A 116 17.54 6.16 4.44
CA GLN A 116 18.91 5.70 4.68
C GLN A 116 18.92 4.35 5.40
N ASP A 117 18.16 4.21 6.49
CA ASP A 117 18.04 2.95 7.22
C ASP A 117 17.50 1.83 6.32
N GLN A 118 16.47 2.11 5.51
CA GLN A 118 15.92 1.15 4.56
C GLN A 118 16.96 0.68 3.54
N VAL A 119 17.76 1.58 2.96
CA VAL A 119 18.81 1.26 1.99
C VAL A 119 19.95 0.48 2.66
N GLU A 120 20.42 0.93 3.81
CA GLU A 120 21.54 0.32 4.54
C GLU A 120 21.19 -1.07 5.08
N SER A 121 19.95 -1.29 5.52
CA SER A 121 19.47 -2.57 6.06
C SER A 121 19.67 -3.73 5.07
N VAL A 122 19.52 -3.46 3.77
CA VAL A 122 19.74 -4.45 2.72
C VAL A 122 21.22 -4.82 2.60
N ALA A 123 22.12 -3.83 2.67
CA ALA A 123 23.56 -4.06 2.66
C ALA A 123 24.02 -4.88 3.88
N LEU A 124 23.39 -4.65 5.05
CA LEU A 124 23.62 -5.38 6.29
C LEU A 124 22.97 -6.79 6.31
N GLY A 125 22.14 -7.11 5.32
CA GLY A 125 21.51 -8.42 5.19
C GLY A 125 20.28 -8.62 6.07
N ASP A 126 19.65 -7.55 6.57
CA ASP A 126 18.46 -7.64 7.45
C ASP A 126 17.30 -8.40 6.78
N HIS A 127 17.11 -8.19 5.47
CA HIS A 127 16.14 -8.92 4.68
C HIS A 127 16.31 -10.45 4.71
N LEU A 128 17.50 -10.97 5.08
CA LEU A 128 17.76 -12.41 5.21
C LEU A 128 17.32 -12.97 6.57
N LEU A 129 16.92 -12.10 7.50
CA LEU A 129 16.52 -12.42 8.87
C LEU A 129 15.04 -12.06 9.14
N PRO A 130 14.08 -12.56 8.35
CA PRO A 130 12.66 -12.18 8.45
C PRO A 130 11.96 -12.69 9.72
N LEU A 131 12.67 -13.41 10.59
CA LEU A 131 12.18 -13.92 11.86
C LEU A 131 12.95 -13.21 12.99
N ASN A 132 12.22 -12.50 13.85
CA ASN A 132 12.82 -11.71 14.92
C ASN A 132 12.10 -11.85 16.28
N GLY A 133 11.08 -12.71 16.37
CA GLY A 133 10.37 -13.05 17.61
C GLY A 133 9.47 -11.95 18.17
N TRP A 134 9.49 -10.75 17.59
CA TRP A 134 8.57 -9.64 17.89
C TRP A 134 7.53 -9.48 16.79
N TRP A 135 7.96 -9.69 15.55
CA TRP A 135 7.12 -9.71 14.37
C TRP A 135 7.57 -10.88 13.49
N ASP A 136 6.62 -11.74 13.15
CA ASP A 136 6.83 -12.86 12.24
C ASP A 136 5.79 -12.81 11.13
N TYR A 137 6.26 -12.93 9.88
CA TYR A 137 5.41 -12.78 8.70
C TYR A 137 4.26 -13.80 8.66
N HIS A 138 4.51 -15.03 9.10
CA HIS A 138 3.54 -16.12 9.08
C HIS A 138 2.46 -15.95 10.17
N ALA A 139 2.85 -15.51 11.37
CA ALA A 139 1.91 -15.22 12.45
C ALA A 139 1.03 -14.00 12.10
N THR A 140 1.63 -12.96 11.53
CA THR A 140 0.89 -11.78 11.05
C THR A 140 -0.10 -12.16 9.94
N PHE A 141 0.30 -13.05 9.03
CA PHE A 141 -0.59 -13.57 8.01
C PHE A 141 -1.73 -14.42 8.60
N ALA A 142 -1.46 -15.21 9.64
CA ALA A 142 -2.50 -15.98 10.33
C ALA A 142 -3.56 -15.10 11.02
N GLU A 143 -3.25 -13.84 11.31
CA GLU A 143 -4.20 -12.86 11.81
C GLU A 143 -5.01 -12.15 10.71
N LEU A 144 -4.84 -12.49 9.43
CA LEU A 144 -5.47 -11.78 8.30
C LEU A 144 -6.97 -11.50 8.50
N PRO A 145 -7.82 -12.43 8.99
CA PRO A 145 -9.24 -12.15 9.28
C PRO A 145 -9.50 -10.93 10.17
N ASN A 146 -8.57 -10.61 11.08
CA ASN A 146 -8.71 -9.51 12.03
C ASN A 146 -8.13 -8.19 11.50
N ARG A 147 -7.52 -8.22 10.30
CA ARG A 147 -6.73 -7.10 9.75
C ARG A 147 -7.30 -6.54 8.46
N VAL A 148 -8.36 -7.13 7.93
CA VAL A 148 -8.97 -6.75 6.65
C VAL A 148 -10.48 -6.62 6.78
N PRO A 149 -11.13 -5.81 5.94
CA PRO A 149 -12.59 -5.82 5.82
C PRO A 149 -13.12 -7.20 5.41
N LEU A 150 -14.31 -7.57 5.91
CA LEU A 150 -15.02 -8.83 5.61
C LEU A 150 -16.54 -8.60 5.54
N ASN A 151 -16.98 -7.42 5.11
CA ASN A 151 -18.40 -7.01 5.23
C ASN A 151 -19.19 -7.20 3.93
N THR A 152 -18.51 -7.28 2.80
CA THR A 152 -19.10 -7.36 1.46
C THR A 152 -18.60 -8.58 0.70
N VAL A 153 -19.26 -8.92 -0.41
CA VAL A 153 -18.77 -9.96 -1.34
C VAL A 153 -17.38 -9.60 -1.89
N GLU A 154 -17.15 -8.32 -2.22
CA GLU A 154 -15.84 -7.85 -2.69
C GLU A 154 -14.75 -8.02 -1.63
N ASP A 155 -15.06 -7.76 -0.36
CA ASP A 155 -14.13 -7.98 0.75
C ASP A 155 -13.74 -9.46 0.89
N LEU A 156 -14.70 -10.38 0.71
CA LEU A 156 -14.42 -11.80 0.72
C LEU A 156 -13.56 -12.24 -0.48
N ASP A 157 -13.86 -11.73 -1.67
CA ASP A 157 -13.06 -12.02 -2.87
C ASP A 157 -11.61 -11.54 -2.69
N ASN A 158 -11.43 -10.33 -2.14
CA ASN A 158 -10.14 -9.76 -1.78
C ASN A 158 -9.40 -10.62 -0.73
N TYR A 159 -10.11 -11.07 0.30
CA TYR A 159 -9.57 -11.96 1.33
C TYR A 159 -9.11 -13.30 0.75
N ILE A 160 -9.93 -13.93 -0.10
CA ILE A 160 -9.59 -15.18 -0.79
C ILE A 160 -8.37 -14.97 -1.69
N ALA A 161 -8.31 -13.88 -2.46
CA ALA A 161 -7.17 -13.57 -3.32
C ALA A 161 -5.85 -13.49 -2.53
N ARG A 162 -5.87 -12.94 -1.31
CA ARG A 162 -4.70 -12.92 -0.42
C ARG A 162 -4.34 -14.31 0.09
N LEU A 163 -5.32 -15.14 0.45
CA LEU A 163 -5.07 -16.55 0.82
C LEU A 163 -4.41 -17.32 -0.31
N GLU A 164 -4.87 -17.14 -1.55
CA GLU A 164 -4.32 -17.79 -2.74
C GLU A 164 -2.88 -17.35 -3.07
N GLN A 165 -2.48 -16.14 -2.68
CA GLN A 165 -1.12 -15.63 -2.86
C GLN A 165 -0.13 -16.11 -1.78
N PHE A 166 -0.62 -16.66 -0.66
CA PHE A 166 0.24 -17.07 0.45
C PHE A 166 1.36 -18.04 0.07
N PRO A 167 1.17 -19.05 -0.81
CA PRO A 167 2.27 -19.94 -1.20
C PRO A 167 3.47 -19.18 -1.79
N ALA A 168 3.24 -18.20 -2.67
CA ALA A 168 4.30 -17.39 -3.25
C ALA A 168 4.92 -16.45 -2.19
N TYR A 169 4.08 -15.82 -1.39
CA TYR A 169 4.50 -14.95 -0.28
C TYR A 169 5.40 -15.69 0.72
N ASN A 170 5.01 -16.89 1.16
CA ASN A 170 5.79 -17.72 2.07
C ASN A 170 7.08 -18.22 1.41
N GLN A 171 7.03 -18.60 0.13
CA GLN A 171 8.21 -19.06 -0.61
C GLN A 171 9.29 -17.97 -0.68
N GLY A 172 8.93 -16.70 -0.90
CA GLY A 172 9.88 -15.60 -0.91
C GLY A 172 10.63 -15.43 0.42
N TYR A 173 9.95 -15.55 1.56
CA TYR A 173 10.61 -15.53 2.87
C TYR A 173 11.50 -16.75 3.11
N ILE A 174 11.06 -17.95 2.71
CA ILE A 174 11.88 -19.16 2.79
C ILE A 174 13.16 -18.99 1.97
N ASP A 175 13.08 -18.44 0.76
CA ASP A 175 14.25 -18.25 -0.10
C ASP A 175 15.20 -17.18 0.44
N ARG A 176 14.67 -16.11 1.05
CA ARG A 176 15.47 -15.13 1.80
C ARG A 176 16.23 -15.78 2.96
N MET A 177 15.57 -16.63 3.75
CA MET A 177 16.25 -17.36 4.84
C MET A 177 17.28 -18.37 4.32
N ARG A 178 17.00 -19.07 3.22
CA ARG A 178 17.98 -19.97 2.57
C ARG A 178 19.21 -19.22 2.09
N GLU A 179 19.02 -18.04 1.52
CA GLU A 179 20.11 -17.16 1.12
C GLU A 179 20.90 -16.65 2.34
N GLY A 180 20.23 -16.33 3.44
CA GLY A 180 20.85 -16.04 4.74
C GLY A 180 21.75 -17.17 5.22
N ILE A 181 21.24 -18.41 5.23
CA ILE A 181 22.01 -19.61 5.57
C ILE A 181 23.24 -19.75 4.67
N ARG A 182 23.08 -19.57 3.35
CA ARG A 182 24.19 -19.65 2.39
C ARG A 182 25.28 -18.62 2.65
N ARG A 183 24.90 -17.41 3.08
CA ARG A 183 25.80 -16.29 3.38
C ARG A 183 26.33 -16.28 4.82
N GLY A 184 25.87 -17.17 5.68
CA GLY A 184 26.18 -17.16 7.11
C GLY A 184 25.52 -16.02 7.88
N VAL A 185 24.45 -15.42 7.33
CA VAL A 185 23.63 -14.39 7.97
C VAL A 185 22.40 -15.09 8.55
N VAL A 186 22.52 -15.55 9.79
CA VAL A 186 21.47 -16.28 10.51
C VAL A 186 21.37 -15.78 11.95
N ARG A 187 20.19 -15.92 12.57
CA ARG A 187 20.02 -15.68 14.01
C ARG A 187 20.68 -16.81 14.83
N PRO A 188 21.10 -16.55 16.09
CA PRO A 188 21.51 -17.61 17.01
C PRO A 188 20.40 -18.66 17.21
N ALA A 189 20.76 -19.93 17.35
CA ALA A 189 19.77 -21.00 17.50
C ALA A 189 18.93 -20.86 18.77
N GLU A 190 19.50 -20.25 19.82
CA GLU A 190 18.85 -20.08 21.13
C GLU A 190 17.60 -19.20 21.07
N VAL A 191 17.51 -18.27 20.10
CA VAL A 191 16.32 -17.41 19.97
C VAL A 191 15.12 -18.13 19.35
N PHE A 192 15.34 -19.31 18.76
CA PHE A 192 14.29 -20.09 18.09
C PHE A 192 13.66 -21.18 18.95
N GLY A 193 14.07 -21.35 20.23
CA GLY A 193 13.43 -22.20 21.25
C GLY A 193 12.43 -23.25 20.72
N ASP A 194 11.13 -22.99 20.92
CA ASP A 194 10.01 -23.82 20.44
C ASP A 194 9.26 -23.15 19.25
N TYR A 195 10.01 -22.50 18.36
CA TYR A 195 9.43 -21.70 17.26
C TYR A 195 8.62 -22.55 16.27
N LEU A 196 8.96 -23.85 16.11
CA LEU A 196 8.15 -24.72 15.26
C LEU A 196 6.73 -24.88 15.79
N ALA A 197 6.54 -24.93 17.11
CA ALA A 197 5.20 -25.02 17.69
C ALA A 197 4.34 -23.79 17.37
N SER A 198 4.92 -22.58 17.25
CA SER A 198 4.16 -21.40 16.84
C SER A 198 3.69 -21.48 15.39
N VAL A 199 4.49 -22.08 14.50
CA VAL A 199 4.09 -22.31 13.10
C VAL A 199 3.02 -23.41 13.03
N GLU A 200 3.25 -24.54 13.71
CA GLU A 200 2.35 -25.71 13.69
C GLU A 200 0.96 -25.38 14.24
N ALA A 201 0.88 -24.47 15.23
CA ALA A 201 -0.39 -24.01 15.82
C ALA A 201 -1.36 -23.45 14.78
N HIS A 202 -0.89 -22.87 13.67
CA HIS A 202 -1.74 -22.35 12.59
C HIS A 202 -2.26 -23.43 11.63
N THR A 203 -1.74 -24.65 11.72
CA THR A 203 -2.06 -25.78 10.83
C THR A 203 -2.63 -26.99 11.59
N ALA A 204 -2.85 -26.85 12.90
CA ALA A 204 -3.37 -27.91 13.74
C ALA A 204 -4.87 -28.11 13.52
N GLY A 205 -5.30 -29.37 13.44
CA GLY A 205 -6.71 -29.73 13.30
C GLY A 205 -7.22 -29.76 11.85
N PRO A 206 -8.53 -29.96 11.66
CA PRO A 206 -9.16 -29.98 10.34
C PRO A 206 -9.22 -28.55 9.73
N PRO A 207 -9.13 -28.39 8.39
CA PRO A 207 -9.14 -27.08 7.74
C PRO A 207 -10.37 -26.22 8.06
N GLU A 208 -11.52 -26.85 8.32
CA GLU A 208 -12.78 -26.20 8.65
C GLU A 208 -12.77 -25.51 10.03
N GLU A 209 -11.83 -25.88 10.90
CA GLU A 209 -11.62 -25.25 12.22
C GLU A 209 -10.45 -24.27 12.21
N SER A 210 -9.85 -24.03 11.04
CA SER A 210 -8.71 -23.12 10.91
C SER A 210 -9.11 -21.68 11.25
N GLY A 211 -8.18 -20.92 11.85
CA GLY A 211 -8.36 -19.49 12.08
C GLY A 211 -8.56 -18.67 10.80
N PHE A 212 -8.27 -19.23 9.62
CA PHE A 212 -8.54 -18.59 8.33
C PHE A 212 -10.01 -18.70 7.87
N VAL A 213 -10.81 -19.56 8.51
CA VAL A 213 -12.24 -19.69 8.21
C VAL A 213 -12.98 -18.52 8.86
N VAL A 214 -13.69 -17.74 8.05
CA VAL A 214 -14.46 -16.57 8.48
C VAL A 214 -15.95 -16.81 8.33
N SER A 215 -16.76 -16.20 9.20
CA SER A 215 -18.22 -16.26 9.06
C SER A 215 -18.67 -15.40 7.88
N VAL A 216 -19.70 -15.87 7.17
CA VAL A 216 -20.38 -15.11 6.11
C VAL A 216 -21.73 -14.54 6.56
N ASP A 217 -22.08 -14.72 7.83
CA ASP A 217 -23.33 -14.23 8.39
C ASP A 217 -23.35 -12.70 8.40
N GLY A 218 -24.42 -12.12 7.84
CA GLY A 218 -24.60 -10.68 7.82
C GLY A 218 -23.81 -9.94 6.74
N ILE A 219 -23.16 -10.66 5.82
CA ILE A 219 -22.50 -10.04 4.65
C ILE A 219 -23.54 -9.41 3.73
N ASP A 220 -23.27 -8.17 3.33
CA ASP A 220 -24.07 -7.48 2.34
C ASP A 220 -23.82 -8.11 0.97
N VAL A 221 -24.74 -8.98 0.56
CA VAL A 221 -24.74 -9.62 -0.76
C VAL A 221 -25.22 -8.68 -1.87
N GLY A 222 -25.52 -7.42 -1.52
CA GLY A 222 -26.26 -6.50 -2.38
C GLY A 222 -27.70 -6.99 -2.55
N ALA A 223 -28.64 -6.07 -2.67
CA ALA A 223 -29.99 -6.47 -3.06
C ALA A 223 -29.93 -7.15 -4.44
N THR A 224 -30.01 -8.48 -4.47
CA THR A 224 -30.52 -9.17 -5.65
C THR A 224 -31.93 -8.63 -5.84
N THR A 225 -32.11 -7.65 -6.70
CA THR A 225 -33.42 -7.36 -7.27
C THR A 225 -33.78 -8.56 -8.13
N GLU A 226 -34.18 -9.63 -7.46
CA GLU A 226 -35.05 -10.62 -8.05
C GLU A 226 -36.33 -9.84 -8.36
N SER A 227 -36.47 -9.47 -9.63
CA SER A 227 -37.71 -8.99 -10.21
C SER A 227 -38.77 -10.06 -9.95
N ALA A 228 -39.42 -9.98 -8.80
CA ALA A 228 -40.60 -10.77 -8.49
C ALA A 228 -41.68 -10.36 -9.49
N ASP A 229 -41.82 -11.21 -10.49
CA ASP A 229 -42.97 -11.29 -11.35
C ASP A 229 -44.24 -11.42 -10.49
N SER A 230 -45.25 -10.69 -10.94
CA SER A 230 -46.58 -10.51 -10.38
C SER A 230 -47.25 -11.79 -9.86
N THR A 231 -47.89 -11.72 -8.69
CA THR A 231 -49.34 -11.96 -8.53
C THR A 231 -49.80 -11.81 -7.06
N ASP A 232 -50.66 -10.81 -6.85
CA ASP A 232 -51.95 -10.91 -6.14
C ASP A 232 -51.99 -11.45 -4.70
N SER A 233 -52.12 -10.55 -3.69
CA SER A 233 -53.18 -10.65 -2.66
C SER A 233 -53.40 -9.30 -1.95
N GLU A 234 -54.67 -8.97 -1.75
CA GLU A 234 -55.28 -7.77 -1.16
C GLU A 234 -54.81 -7.33 0.25
N PRO A 235 -55.09 -6.07 0.65
CA PRO A 235 -54.70 -5.50 1.93
C PRO A 235 -55.71 -5.81 3.04
N SER A 236 -55.23 -6.16 4.24
CA SER A 236 -56.03 -6.16 5.47
C SER A 236 -55.60 -5.04 6.42
N ASP A 237 -56.62 -4.29 6.83
CA ASP A 237 -56.71 -3.04 7.62
C ASP A 237 -55.91 -3.00 8.95
N PRO A 238 -55.53 -1.81 9.45
CA PRO A 238 -54.72 -1.62 10.64
C PRO A 238 -55.59 -1.40 11.88
N THR A 239 -55.22 -1.97 13.03
CA THR A 239 -55.40 -1.35 14.35
C THR A 239 -54.86 -2.23 15.48
N THR A 240 -54.23 -1.56 16.46
CA THR A 240 -53.91 -2.00 17.84
C THR A 240 -52.56 -2.76 17.94
N ASP A 241 -51.55 -2.31 18.68
CA ASP A 241 -51.59 -1.64 19.98
C ASP A 241 -50.34 -0.76 20.24
N LEU A 242 -50.53 0.32 21.00
CA LEU A 242 -49.50 1.25 21.46
C LEU A 242 -49.12 0.95 22.91
N ALA A 243 -47.89 1.35 23.27
CA ALA A 243 -47.23 1.30 24.59
C ALA A 243 -46.48 -0.02 24.89
N THR A 244 -45.19 -0.01 25.19
CA THR A 244 -44.61 0.74 26.31
C THR A 244 -43.11 1.04 26.11
N THR A 245 -42.77 2.24 26.55
CA THR A 245 -41.46 2.91 26.58
C THR A 245 -40.59 2.40 27.75
N THR A 246 -39.29 2.21 27.47
CA THR A 246 -38.11 2.44 28.34
C THR A 246 -37.90 1.58 29.60
N ASP A 247 -36.74 0.91 29.69
CA ASP A 247 -35.71 1.36 30.63
C ASP A 247 -34.29 0.89 30.28
N PHE A 248 -33.37 1.84 30.39
CA PHE A 248 -31.94 1.78 30.13
C PHE A 248 -31.26 1.57 31.48
N ASN A 249 -30.67 0.40 31.73
CA ASN A 249 -29.95 0.15 32.98
C ASN A 249 -28.44 0.12 32.73
N THR A 250 -27.78 1.22 33.06
CA THR A 250 -26.37 1.28 33.46
C THR A 250 -26.25 0.80 34.90
N ASP A 251 -25.28 -0.05 35.21
CA ASP A 251 -24.60 -0.04 36.51
C ASP A 251 -23.24 -0.78 36.42
N ASP A 252 -22.22 -0.05 36.87
CA ASP A 252 -20.88 -0.38 37.41
C ASP A 252 -20.03 -1.53 36.84
#